data_AF-A0A6J6VQ10-F1
#
_entry.id   AF-A0A6J6VQ10-F1
#
_cell.length_a   1.000
_cell.length_b   1.000
_cell.length_c   1.000
_cell.angle_alpha   90.00
_cell.angle_beta   90.00
_cell.angle_gamma   90.00
#
_symmetry.space_group_name_H-M   'P 1'
#
loop_
_entity.id
_entity.type
_entity.pdbx_description
1 polymer ?
#
loop_
_entity_poly.entity_id
_entity_poly.type
_entity_poly.pdbx_seq_one_letter_code
_entity_poly.pdbx_strand_id
1 'polypeptide(L)'
;MKQVRVAKQVEEATRDIIATDEQIRTLVEQLTVWEEMREDLHVRALVSETPQATADLSGIERQCDIAKAAIAEQRGRKQQLEKLLENLMIEWEPKVVS
;
A
#
# COMPACT_ATOMS: atom_id res chain seq x y z
N MET A 1 -9.69 -33.77 6.25
CA MET A 1 -8.48 -33.02 6.67
C MET A 1 -8.02 -31.98 5.64
N LYS A 2 -7.90 -32.31 4.35
CA LYS A 2 -7.45 -31.35 3.31
C LYS A 2 -8.33 -30.09 3.18
N GLN A 3 -9.66 -30.24 3.12
CA GLN A 3 -10.57 -29.08 3.00
C GLN A 3 -10.55 -28.15 4.22
N VAL A 4 -10.45 -28.68 5.44
CA VAL A 4 -10.31 -27.87 6.66
C VAL A 4 -9.03 -27.02 6.63
N ARG A 5 -7.94 -27.56 6.04
CA ARG A 5 -6.68 -26.82 5.86
C ARG A 5 -6.84 -25.67 4.87
N VAL A 6 -7.47 -25.93 3.71
CA VAL A 6 -7.72 -24.88 2.70
C VAL A 6 -8.62 -23.78 3.27
N ALA A 7 -9.58 -24.13 4.14
CA ALA A 7 -10.51 -23.16 4.78
C ALA A 7 -9.73 -22.13 5.57
N LYS A 8 -8.83 -22.65 6.42
CA LYS A 8 -7.99 -21.84 7.27
C LYS A 8 -7.06 -20.95 6.45
N GLN A 9 -6.51 -21.46 5.35
CA GLN A 9 -5.66 -20.67 4.46
C GLN A 9 -6.44 -19.56 3.74
N VAL A 10 -7.70 -19.81 3.35
CA VAL A 10 -8.60 -18.79 2.78
C VAL A 10 -8.91 -17.71 3.80
N GLU A 11 -9.24 -18.08 5.03
CA GLU A 11 -9.49 -17.13 6.13
C GLU A 11 -8.25 -16.29 6.45
N GLU A 12 -7.07 -16.92 6.53
CA GLU A 12 -5.80 -16.24 6.75
C GLU A 12 -5.47 -15.27 5.61
N ALA A 13 -5.55 -15.70 4.35
CA ALA A 13 -5.30 -14.84 3.18
C ALA A 13 -6.29 -13.67 3.13
N THR A 14 -7.57 -13.89 3.43
CA THR A 14 -8.59 -12.83 3.47
C THR A 14 -8.28 -11.80 4.56
N ARG A 15 -7.90 -12.26 5.75
CA ARG A 15 -7.50 -11.38 6.85
C ARG A 15 -6.26 -10.54 6.48
N ASP A 16 -5.27 -11.16 5.86
CA ASP A 16 -4.04 -10.48 5.45
C ASP A 16 -4.29 -9.45 4.35
N ILE A 17 -5.21 -9.72 3.42
CA ILE A 17 -5.64 -8.74 2.40
C ILE A 17 -6.27 -7.52 3.07
N ILE A 18 -7.21 -7.72 3.98
CA ILE A 18 -7.87 -6.62 4.71
C ILE A 18 -6.85 -5.79 5.50
N ALA A 19 -5.93 -6.45 6.20
CA ALA A 19 -4.87 -5.78 6.94
C ALA A 19 -3.93 -4.97 6.02
N THR A 20 -3.59 -5.52 4.86
CA THR A 20 -2.76 -4.84 3.86
C THR A 20 -3.49 -3.62 3.27
N ASP A 21 -4.79 -3.72 3.04
CA ASP A 21 -5.61 -2.59 2.56
C ASP A 21 -5.63 -1.43 3.55
N GLU A 22 -5.79 -1.72 4.85
CA GLU A 22 -5.78 -0.69 5.89
C GLU A 22 -4.40 -0.01 6.00
N GLN A 23 -3.31 -0.76 5.83
CA GLN A 23 -1.96 -0.22 5.76
C GLN A 23 -1.77 0.69 4.53
N ILE A 24 -2.24 0.25 3.36
CA ILE A 24 -2.21 1.07 2.13
C ILE A 24 -2.99 2.37 2.36
N ARG A 25 -4.19 2.28 2.93
CA ARG A 25 -5.02 3.45 3.23
C ARG A 25 -4.29 4.44 4.13
N THR A 26 -3.73 3.97 5.23
CA THR A 26 -2.95 4.81 6.17
C THR A 26 -1.78 5.51 5.47
N LEU A 27 -1.04 4.78 4.64
CA LEU A 27 0.09 5.35 3.88
C LEU A 27 -0.37 6.39 2.85
N VAL A 28 -1.52 6.17 2.19
CA VAL A 28 -2.11 7.13 1.24
C VAL A 28 -2.58 8.40 1.94
N GLU A 29 -3.20 8.28 3.12
CA GLU A 29 -3.60 9.42 3.94
C GLU A 29 -2.37 10.24 4.37
N GLN A 30 -1.29 9.58 4.82
CA GLN A 30 -0.01 10.24 5.14
C GLN A 30 0.62 10.93 3.92
N LEU A 31 0.64 10.25 2.77
CA LEU A 31 1.18 10.81 1.54
C LEU A 31 0.41 12.08 1.14
N THR A 32 -0.92 12.07 1.24
CA THR A 32 -1.75 13.24 0.93
C THR A 32 -1.33 14.45 1.76
N VAL A 33 -1.15 14.28 3.08
CA VAL A 33 -0.71 15.34 3.98
C VAL A 33 0.69 15.84 3.61
N TRP A 34 1.60 14.95 3.25
CA TRP A 34 2.96 15.36 2.84
C TRP A 34 2.97 16.04 1.47
N GLU A 35 2.11 15.68 0.54
CA GLU A 35 1.98 16.36 -0.75
C GLU A 35 1.38 17.76 -0.60
N GLU A 36 0.41 17.95 0.30
CA GLU A 36 -0.10 19.28 0.67
C GLU A 36 1.03 20.14 1.28
N MET A 37 1.80 19.57 2.21
CA MET A 37 2.92 20.28 2.82
C MET A 37 4.05 20.59 1.83
N ARG A 38 4.29 19.69 0.86
CA ARG A 38 5.24 19.92 -0.25
C ARG A 38 4.82 21.14 -1.06
N GLU A 39 3.54 21.26 -1.41
CA GLU A 39 3.02 22.37 -2.19
C GLU A 39 3.19 23.70 -1.44
N ASP A 40 2.83 23.73 -0.16
CA ASP A 40 3.03 24.91 0.71
C ASP A 40 4.51 25.32 0.80
N LEU A 41 5.40 24.36 0.96
CA LEU A 41 6.85 24.61 1.00
C LEU A 41 7.39 25.06 -0.35
N HIS A 42 6.85 24.53 -1.46
CA HIS A 42 7.23 24.93 -2.81
C HIS A 42 6.93 26.42 -3.03
N VAL A 43 5.72 26.87 -2.65
CA VAL A 43 5.35 28.29 -2.69
C VAL A 43 6.30 29.14 -1.83
N ARG A 44 6.61 28.71 -0.60
CA ARG A 44 7.53 29.44 0.29
C ARG A 44 8.97 29.48 -0.21
N ALA A 45 9.45 28.41 -0.83
CA ALA A 45 10.78 28.35 -1.41
C ALA A 45 10.90 29.32 -2.59
N LEU A 46 9.87 29.39 -3.45
CA LEU A 46 9.80 30.36 -4.55
C LEU A 46 9.75 31.81 -4.08
N VAL A 47 9.07 32.08 -2.95
CA VAL A 47 8.90 33.45 -2.43
C VAL A 47 10.08 33.92 -1.59
N SER A 48 10.68 33.04 -0.77
CA SER A 48 11.74 33.44 0.18
C SER A 48 13.16 33.31 -0.39
N GLU A 49 13.38 32.45 -1.39
CA GLU A 49 14.71 32.11 -1.93
C GLU A 49 15.76 31.72 -0.87
N THR A 50 15.31 31.24 0.30
CA THR A 50 16.24 30.87 1.38
C THR A 50 16.75 29.44 1.23
N PRO A 51 18.05 29.17 1.53
CA PRO A 51 18.59 27.81 1.55
C PRO A 51 17.84 26.87 2.49
N GLN A 52 17.28 27.40 3.59
CA GLN A 52 16.49 26.62 4.54
C GLN A 52 15.17 26.12 3.90
N ALA A 53 14.43 27.00 3.21
CA ALA A 53 13.19 26.60 2.53
C ALA A 53 13.43 25.55 1.44
N THR A 54 14.54 25.65 0.70
CA THR A 54 14.95 24.62 -0.28
C THR A 54 15.29 23.29 0.39
N ALA A 55 15.97 23.32 1.55
CA ALA A 55 16.30 22.10 2.29
C ALA A 55 15.06 21.42 2.85
N ASP A 56 14.11 22.19 3.41
CA ASP A 56 12.85 21.67 3.94
C ASP A 56 11.99 21.04 2.83
N LEU A 57 11.88 21.71 1.68
CA LEU A 57 11.19 21.18 0.50
C LEU A 57 11.82 19.86 0.04
N SER A 58 13.15 19.81 -0.11
CA SER A 58 13.87 18.59 -0.51
C SER A 58 13.65 17.43 0.46
N GLY A 59 13.52 17.74 1.76
CA GLY A 59 13.21 16.76 2.80
C GLY A 59 11.84 16.13 2.61
N ILE A 60 10.82 16.95 2.35
CA ILE A 60 9.44 16.48 2.14
C ILE A 60 9.29 15.74 0.80
N GLU A 61 9.96 16.17 -0.25
CA GLU A 61 9.99 15.44 -1.53
C GLU A 61 10.51 14.01 -1.32
N ARG A 62 11.60 13.84 -0.57
CA ARG A 62 12.14 12.51 -0.24
C ARG A 62 11.16 11.68 0.57
N GLN A 63 10.43 12.27 1.53
CA GLN A 63 9.41 11.56 2.30
C GLN A 63 8.26 11.09 1.41
N CYS A 64 7.81 11.93 0.47
CA CYS A 64 6.79 11.57 -0.52
C CYS A 64 7.25 10.39 -1.38
N ASP A 65 8.49 10.39 -1.85
CA ASP A 65 9.04 9.31 -2.67
C ASP A 65 9.11 7.98 -1.88
N ILE A 66 9.53 8.02 -0.62
CA ILE A 66 9.55 6.85 0.27
C ILE A 66 8.13 6.31 0.48
N ALA A 67 7.15 7.18 0.77
CA ALA A 67 5.76 6.75 0.92
C ALA A 67 5.19 6.14 -0.37
N LYS A 68 5.46 6.74 -1.53
CA LYS A 68 5.04 6.21 -2.84
C LYS A 68 5.62 4.81 -3.08
N ALA A 69 6.90 4.61 -2.76
CA ALA A 69 7.55 3.31 -2.87
C ALA A 69 6.90 2.29 -1.92
N ALA A 70 6.66 2.65 -0.66
CA ALA A 70 6.01 1.78 0.32
C ALA A 70 4.58 1.39 -0.10
N ILE A 71 3.80 2.33 -0.62
CA ILE A 71 2.45 2.06 -1.16
C ILE A 71 2.53 1.08 -2.34
N ALA A 72 3.48 1.27 -3.25
CA ALA A 72 3.67 0.38 -4.39
C ALA A 72 4.03 -1.05 -3.93
N GLU A 73 4.91 -1.18 -2.94
CA GLU A 73 5.27 -2.47 -2.35
C GLU A 73 4.06 -3.17 -1.71
N GLN A 74 3.28 -2.45 -0.89
CA GLN A 74 2.10 -3.02 -0.24
C GLN A 74 1.01 -3.41 -1.26
N ARG A 75 0.83 -2.63 -2.33
CA ARG A 75 -0.06 -3.00 -3.44
C ARG A 75 0.41 -4.27 -4.14
N GLY A 76 1.72 -4.42 -4.35
CA GLY A 76 2.31 -5.65 -4.88
C GLY A 76 2.05 -6.86 -3.99
N ARG A 77 2.22 -6.70 -2.66
CA ARG A 77 1.88 -7.73 -1.68
C ARG A 77 0.41 -8.11 -1.71
N LYS A 78 -0.50 -7.12 -1.77
CA LYS A 78 -1.94 -7.36 -1.89
C LYS A 78 -2.27 -8.19 -3.12
N GLN A 79 -1.73 -7.83 -4.29
CA GLN A 79 -1.94 -8.59 -5.52
C GLN A 79 -1.49 -10.06 -5.40
N GLN A 80 -0.38 -10.31 -4.70
CA GLN A 80 0.10 -11.67 -4.44
C GLN A 80 -0.86 -12.46 -3.54
N LEU A 81 -1.39 -11.81 -2.49
CA LEU A 81 -2.38 -12.42 -1.59
C LEU A 81 -3.72 -12.69 -2.29
N GLU A 82 -4.19 -11.77 -3.13
CA GLU A 82 -5.40 -11.96 -3.94
C GLU A 82 -5.24 -13.15 -4.90
N LYS A 83 -4.09 -13.27 -5.57
CA LYS A 83 -3.78 -14.43 -6.41
C LYS A 83 -3.70 -15.73 -5.61
N LEU A 84 -3.14 -15.69 -4.39
CA LEU A 84 -3.14 -16.85 -3.49
C LEU A 84 -4.57 -17.25 -3.13
N LEU A 85 -5.41 -16.29 -2.76
CA LEU A 85 -6.82 -16.51 -2.43
C LEU A 85 -7.58 -17.14 -3.61
N GLU A 86 -7.41 -16.61 -4.83
CA GLU A 86 -7.99 -17.17 -6.05
C GLU A 86 -7.60 -18.65 -6.24
N ASN A 87 -6.31 -18.97 -6.11
CA ASN A 87 -5.84 -20.36 -6.21
C ASN A 87 -6.44 -21.27 -5.13
N LEU A 88 -6.55 -20.79 -3.90
CA LEU A 88 -7.15 -21.54 -2.80
C LEU A 88 -8.65 -21.77 -3.02
N MET A 89 -9.36 -20.79 -3.59
CA MET A 89 -10.78 -20.93 -3.96
C MET A 89 -10.98 -21.96 -5.08
N ILE A 90 -10.09 -21.98 -6.08
CA ILE A 90 -10.09 -23.02 -7.13
C ILE A 90 -9.80 -24.41 -6.53
N GLU A 91 -8.91 -24.51 -5.55
CA GLU A 91 -8.65 -25.79 -4.86
C GLU A 91 -9.83 -26.23 -3.97
N TRP A 92 -10.58 -25.26 -3.44
CA TRP A 92 -11.76 -25.48 -2.60
C TRP A 92 -12.95 -26.00 -3.40
N GLU A 93 -13.23 -25.41 -4.57
CA GLU A 93 -14.24 -25.91 -5.50
C GLU A 93 -13.66 -27.08 -6.30
N PRO A 94 -13.98 -28.35 -5.99
CA PRO A 94 -13.58 -29.41 -6.89
C PRO A 94 -14.28 -29.15 -8.22
N LYS A 95 -13.46 -28.92 -9.25
CA LYS A 95 -13.83 -28.94 -10.67
C LYS A 95 -14.93 -30.00 -10.86
N VAL A 96 -16.19 -29.57 -10.95
CA VAL A 96 -17.29 -30.40 -11.46
C VAL A 96 -17.06 -30.46 -12.96
N VAL A 97 -16.02 -31.18 -13.36
CA VAL A 97 -15.75 -31.50 -14.75
C VAL A 97 -16.64 -32.71 -15.02
N SER A 98 -17.78 -32.42 -15.68
CA SER A 98 -18.60 -33.36 -16.41
C SER A 98 -17.79 -34.12 -17.45
#